data_AF-A0A2H4T990-F1
#
_entry.id   AF-A0A2H4T990-F1
#
_cell.length_a   1.000
_cell.length_b   1.000
_cell.length_c   1.000
_cell.angle_alpha   90.00
_cell.angle_beta   90.00
_cell.angle_gamma   90.00
#
_symmetry.space_group_name_H-M   'P 1'
#
loop_
_entity.id
_entity.type
_entity.pdbx_description
1 polymer ?
#
loop_
_entity_poly.entity_id
_entity_poly.type
_entity_poly.pdbx_seq_one_letter_code
_entity_poly.pdbx_strand_id
1 'polypeptide(L)'
;MADETKSKTKLLDELEKGPWPSFVTEIKKATATNPMCEDLLGQLKLSYEEKKGHWKHGGLVGVLGYGGGVIGRYSDVPEKVAHFHTLRINQPSGWFYTSDALRTLCDIWERHGSGLTNMHGSTGDIVFLGTKTDELEPTFKELTEAGFDLGGSGSCMRTPSACVGQARCEWACYDTLKLCNDLTQAYQDEMHRPPFPYKFKIKCSGCPNDCVASIARADLSVIGTWKDEIQQDDAAVSEYAAAGLDIKKDVCDRCPTHCMDWDGKKLTINNGECVRCMHCINVMPKALRPGKERGATLLIGSKAPIVAGALLSSVLVPFIPAAELFD
;
A
#
# COMPACT_ATOMS: atom_id res chain seq x y z
N MET A 1 -14.45 44.26 -26.35
CA MET A 1 -13.33 43.28 -26.41
C MET A 1 -13.02 42.80 -25.00
N ALA A 2 -13.97 42.09 -24.39
CA ALA A 2 -13.78 41.43 -23.11
C ALA A 2 -14.52 40.09 -23.24
N ASP A 3 -13.89 39.01 -22.75
CA ASP A 3 -14.43 37.65 -22.59
C ASP A 3 -14.02 36.56 -23.62
N GLU A 4 -12.72 36.43 -23.92
CA GLU A 4 -12.15 35.24 -24.61
C GLU A 4 -11.19 34.39 -23.77
N THR A 5 -10.94 34.72 -22.50
CA THR A 5 -10.25 33.82 -21.55
C THR A 5 -11.22 32.86 -20.86
N LYS A 6 -12.10 32.21 -21.63
CA LYS A 6 -12.84 31.04 -21.15
C LYS A 6 -11.82 29.95 -20.87
N SER A 7 -11.71 29.54 -19.61
CA SER A 7 -10.72 28.58 -19.12
C SER A 7 -10.46 27.44 -20.10
N LYS A 8 -9.18 27.24 -20.43
CA LYS A 8 -8.72 26.19 -21.36
C LYS A 8 -9.12 24.78 -20.88
N THR A 9 -9.58 24.58 -19.64
CA THR A 9 -9.84 23.28 -19.01
C THR A 9 -11.24 23.14 -18.38
N LYS A 10 -12.29 23.73 -18.97
CA LYS A 10 -13.66 23.84 -18.41
C LYS A 10 -14.20 22.60 -17.67
N LEU A 11 -14.04 21.38 -18.20
CA LEU A 11 -14.51 20.14 -17.54
C LEU A 11 -13.69 19.79 -16.29
N LEU A 12 -12.39 20.07 -16.29
CA LEU A 12 -11.52 19.84 -15.15
C LEU A 12 -11.75 20.88 -14.05
N ASP A 13 -12.08 22.12 -14.40
CA ASP A 13 -12.32 23.19 -13.43
C ASP A 13 -13.53 22.88 -12.53
N GLU A 14 -14.51 22.13 -13.03
CA GLU A 14 -15.63 21.65 -12.20
C GLU A 14 -15.15 20.75 -11.04
N LEU A 15 -14.01 20.06 -11.20
CA LEU A 15 -13.43 19.17 -10.17
C LEU A 15 -12.66 19.93 -9.09
N GLU A 16 -12.52 21.25 -9.20
CA GLU A 16 -11.98 22.10 -8.12
C GLU A 16 -13.06 22.49 -7.11
N LYS A 17 -14.33 22.22 -7.41
CA LYS A 17 -15.45 22.49 -6.53
C LYS A 17 -15.60 21.40 -5.47
N GLY A 18 -16.23 21.77 -4.35
CA GLY A 18 -16.54 20.86 -3.26
C GLY A 18 -15.45 20.77 -2.19
N PRO A 19 -15.68 20.01 -1.11
CA PRO A 19 -14.81 20.00 0.06
C PRO A 19 -13.62 19.04 -0.03
N TRP A 20 -13.61 18.10 -0.97
CA TRP A 20 -12.52 17.13 -1.12
C TRP A 20 -11.30 17.80 -1.78
N PRO A 21 -10.06 17.57 -1.30
CA PRO A 21 -8.87 18.16 -1.91
C PRO A 21 -8.75 17.77 -3.39
N SER A 22 -8.79 18.78 -4.26
CA SER A 22 -8.83 18.56 -5.70
C SER A 22 -7.45 18.31 -6.28
N PHE A 23 -7.30 17.19 -6.98
CA PHE A 23 -6.08 16.90 -7.73
C PHE A 23 -5.86 17.91 -8.89
N VAL A 24 -6.94 18.49 -9.44
CA VAL A 24 -6.83 19.51 -10.50
C VAL A 24 -6.19 20.77 -9.94
N THR A 25 -6.61 21.22 -8.75
CA THR A 25 -6.00 22.36 -8.07
C THR A 25 -4.51 22.13 -7.79
N GLU A 26 -4.12 20.94 -7.34
CA GLU A 26 -2.69 20.63 -7.09
C GLU A 26 -1.86 20.62 -8.38
N ILE A 27 -2.36 20.03 -9.48
CA ILE A 27 -1.64 20.06 -10.77
C ILE A 27 -1.54 21.50 -11.29
N LYS A 28 -2.60 22.32 -11.17
CA LYS A 28 -2.58 23.74 -11.54
C LYS A 28 -1.58 24.56 -10.74
N LYS A 29 -1.34 24.24 -9.46
CA LYS A 29 -0.25 24.87 -8.69
C LYS A 29 1.11 24.50 -9.28
N ALA A 30 1.31 23.24 -9.64
CA ALA A 30 2.58 22.77 -10.23
C ALA A 30 2.87 23.37 -11.61
N THR A 31 1.87 23.87 -12.36
CA THR A 31 2.14 24.57 -13.63
C THR A 31 2.87 25.88 -13.46
N ALA A 32 2.86 26.47 -12.25
CA ALA A 32 3.60 27.70 -11.98
C ALA A 32 5.12 27.50 -12.05
N THR A 33 5.60 26.28 -11.83
CA THR A 33 7.03 25.94 -11.78
C THR A 33 7.45 24.94 -12.85
N ASN A 34 6.52 24.18 -13.44
CA ASN A 34 6.85 23.13 -14.41
C ASN A 34 5.88 23.11 -15.62
N PRO A 35 6.37 23.41 -16.85
CA PRO A 35 5.53 23.42 -18.04
C PRO A 35 4.97 22.03 -18.39
N MET A 36 5.64 20.93 -17.99
CA MET A 36 5.14 19.57 -18.20
C MET A 36 3.77 19.34 -17.55
N CYS A 37 3.48 20.04 -16.45
CA CYS A 37 2.19 19.98 -15.78
C CYS A 37 1.08 20.67 -16.57
N GLU A 38 1.38 21.74 -17.31
CA GLU A 38 0.41 22.39 -18.20
C GLU A 38 0.07 21.46 -19.38
N ASP A 39 1.08 20.81 -19.94
CA ASP A 39 0.92 19.84 -21.02
C ASP A 39 0.09 18.63 -20.57
N LEU A 40 0.35 18.11 -19.37
CA LEU A 40 -0.45 17.04 -18.75
C LEU A 40 -1.91 17.46 -18.60
N LEU A 41 -2.20 18.67 -18.08
CA LEU A 41 -3.57 19.19 -17.99
C LEU A 41 -4.21 19.30 -19.36
N GLY A 42 -3.45 19.75 -20.36
CA GLY A 42 -3.90 19.85 -21.74
C GLY A 42 -4.32 18.50 -22.33
N GLN A 43 -3.59 17.42 -22.01
CA GLN A 43 -3.93 16.07 -22.46
C GLN A 43 -5.06 15.45 -21.62
N LEU A 44 -5.08 15.70 -20.31
CA LEU A 44 -6.14 15.23 -19.43
C LEU A 44 -7.48 15.85 -19.81
N LYS A 45 -7.50 17.14 -20.14
CA LYS A 45 -8.66 17.83 -20.67
C LYS A 45 -9.20 17.13 -21.92
N LEU A 46 -8.33 16.86 -22.90
CA LEU A 46 -8.71 16.16 -24.12
C LEU A 46 -9.31 14.77 -23.78
N SER A 47 -8.70 14.07 -22.82
CA SER A 47 -9.20 12.79 -22.33
C SER A 47 -10.60 12.89 -21.71
N TYR A 48 -10.94 13.99 -21.02
CA TYR A 48 -12.28 14.25 -20.49
C TYR A 48 -13.29 14.58 -21.60
N GLU A 49 -12.88 15.32 -22.62
CA GLU A 49 -13.73 15.70 -23.75
C GLU A 49 -14.04 14.48 -24.63
N GLU A 50 -13.04 13.65 -24.94
CA GLU A 50 -13.18 12.48 -25.81
C GLU A 50 -13.55 11.19 -25.05
N LYS A 51 -13.46 11.20 -23.73
CA LYS A 51 -13.74 10.05 -22.84
C LYS A 51 -12.88 8.82 -23.17
N LYS A 52 -11.61 9.05 -23.51
CA LYS A 52 -10.60 8.02 -23.79
C LYS A 52 -9.24 8.41 -23.25
N GLY A 53 -8.36 7.43 -23.04
CA GLY A 53 -6.98 7.69 -22.63
C GLY A 53 -6.10 8.02 -23.83
N HIS A 54 -5.29 9.08 -23.71
CA HIS A 54 -4.35 9.56 -24.75
C HIS A 54 -2.91 9.10 -24.52
N TRP A 55 -2.77 7.85 -24.10
CA TRP A 55 -1.47 7.25 -23.83
C TRP A 55 -1.26 6.04 -24.74
N LYS A 56 -0.11 5.99 -25.42
CA LYS A 56 0.27 4.86 -26.28
C LYS A 56 0.46 3.58 -25.46
N HIS A 57 0.39 2.45 -26.16
CA HIS A 57 0.70 1.15 -25.59
C HIS A 57 2.16 1.09 -25.12
N GLY A 58 2.36 0.81 -23.84
CA GLY A 58 3.66 0.45 -23.28
C GLY A 58 4.74 1.55 -23.37
N GLY A 59 5.98 1.08 -23.31
CA GLY A 59 7.21 1.89 -23.28
C GLY A 59 8.28 1.15 -22.47
N LEU A 60 9.38 0.78 -23.13
CA LEU A 60 10.51 0.11 -22.50
C LEU A 60 11.62 1.13 -22.26
N VAL A 61 11.76 1.55 -21.02
CA VAL A 61 12.79 2.46 -20.52
C VAL A 61 13.16 2.01 -19.12
N GLY A 62 14.36 2.35 -18.66
CA GLY A 62 14.87 1.93 -17.37
C GLY A 62 16.20 2.59 -17.07
N VAL A 63 16.88 2.06 -16.06
CA VAL A 63 18.22 2.46 -15.65
C VAL A 63 19.16 1.26 -15.78
N LEU A 64 20.43 1.53 -16.04
CA LEU A 64 21.45 0.51 -16.25
C LEU A 64 21.57 -0.38 -15.02
N GLY A 65 21.67 -1.69 -15.27
CA GLY A 65 21.75 -2.71 -14.24
C GLY A 65 20.42 -3.27 -13.76
N TYR A 66 19.29 -2.56 -13.95
CA TYR A 66 17.95 -2.99 -13.54
C TYR A 66 17.03 -3.24 -14.75
N GLY A 67 16.22 -4.30 -14.65
CA GLY A 67 15.20 -4.66 -15.64
C GLY A 67 13.80 -4.18 -15.30
N GLY A 68 13.64 -3.40 -14.23
CA GLY A 68 12.36 -2.91 -13.72
C GLY A 68 12.50 -1.59 -12.94
N GLY A 69 11.41 -1.14 -12.33
CA GLY A 69 11.35 0.08 -11.50
C GLY A 69 10.86 1.34 -12.23
N VAL A 70 11.00 1.39 -13.55
CA VAL A 70 10.48 2.48 -14.39
C VAL A 70 9.33 1.99 -15.27
N ILE A 71 8.28 2.80 -15.41
CA ILE A 71 7.17 2.55 -16.35
C ILE A 71 7.24 3.58 -17.47
N GLY A 72 7.69 3.13 -18.65
CA GLY A 72 7.67 3.94 -19.87
C GLY A 72 6.25 4.26 -20.30
N ARG A 73 6.03 5.54 -20.61
CA ARG A 73 4.76 6.08 -21.05
C ARG A 73 4.99 7.22 -22.02
N TYR A 74 4.31 7.13 -23.15
CA TYR A 74 4.37 8.08 -24.26
C TYR A 74 2.96 8.52 -24.63
N SER A 75 2.78 9.81 -24.92
CA SER A 75 1.50 10.33 -25.39
C SER A 75 1.22 9.97 -26.85
N ASP A 76 -0.06 9.82 -27.20
CA ASP A 76 -0.52 9.79 -28.59
C ASP A 76 -0.75 11.17 -29.22
N VAL A 77 -0.65 12.22 -28.40
CA VAL A 77 -0.67 13.65 -28.75
C VAL A 77 0.66 14.30 -28.32
N PRO A 78 1.77 13.98 -29.01
CA PRO A 78 3.13 14.30 -28.56
C PRO A 78 3.42 15.80 -28.45
N GLU A 79 2.66 16.65 -29.16
CA GLU A 79 2.71 18.11 -29.05
C GLU A 79 2.27 18.64 -27.69
N LYS A 80 1.63 17.80 -26.86
CA LYS A 80 1.34 18.10 -25.44
C LYS A 80 2.45 17.51 -24.58
N VAL A 81 2.42 16.21 -24.27
CA VAL A 81 3.40 15.58 -23.37
C VAL A 81 4.01 14.32 -23.98
N ALA A 82 5.07 14.49 -24.78
CA ALA A 82 5.67 13.38 -25.53
C ALA A 82 6.15 12.21 -24.64
N HIS A 83 6.89 12.49 -23.56
CA HIS A 83 7.39 11.50 -22.60
C HIS A 83 6.84 11.82 -21.20
N PHE A 84 6.36 10.80 -20.50
CA PHE A 84 5.82 10.97 -19.14
C PHE A 84 6.07 9.73 -18.26
N HIS A 85 7.34 9.36 -18.16
CA HIS A 85 7.73 8.12 -17.49
C HIS A 85 7.52 8.20 -15.99
N THR A 86 7.20 7.05 -15.39
CA THR A 86 6.99 6.94 -13.94
C THR A 86 8.14 6.18 -13.31
N LEU A 87 8.78 6.74 -12.28
CA LEU A 87 9.72 6.00 -11.44
C LEU A 87 8.98 5.52 -10.19
N ARG A 88 9.26 4.28 -9.80
CA ARG A 88 8.81 3.70 -8.53
C ARG A 88 9.99 3.69 -7.59
N ILE A 89 9.85 4.36 -6.45
CA ILE A 89 10.88 4.47 -5.43
C ILE A 89 10.42 3.61 -4.25
N ASN A 90 11.31 2.73 -3.81
CA ASN A 90 11.04 1.81 -2.70
C ASN A 90 10.82 2.62 -1.42
N GLN A 91 9.68 2.41 -0.77
CA GLN A 91 9.29 3.12 0.44
C GLN A 91 9.85 2.43 1.71
N PRO A 92 10.10 3.17 2.81
CA PRO A 92 10.32 2.55 4.11
C PRO A 92 9.09 1.76 4.57
N SER A 93 9.32 0.61 5.22
CA SER A 93 8.27 -0.23 5.79
C SER A 93 7.30 0.57 6.66
N GLY A 94 5.99 0.40 6.43
CA GLY A 94 4.94 1.11 7.17
C GLY A 94 4.77 2.59 6.79
N TRP A 95 5.46 3.07 5.75
CA TRP A 95 5.39 4.46 5.24
C TRP A 95 5.71 5.52 6.30
N PHE A 96 6.67 5.23 7.19
CA PHE A 96 7.20 6.22 8.13
C PHE A 96 8.25 7.09 7.47
N TYR A 97 8.11 8.41 7.60
CA TYR A 97 9.04 9.38 7.03
C TYR A 97 9.47 10.41 8.07
N THR A 98 10.72 10.86 7.98
CA THR A 98 11.10 12.17 8.49
C THR A 98 10.76 13.24 7.46
N SER A 99 10.60 14.48 7.90
CA SER A 99 10.40 15.60 6.96
C SER A 99 11.57 15.77 6.02
N ASP A 100 12.79 15.46 6.48
CA ASP A 100 14.02 15.66 5.71
C ASP A 100 14.13 14.64 4.58
N ALA A 101 13.72 13.39 4.82
CA ALA A 101 13.61 12.37 3.78
C ALA A 101 12.61 12.79 2.68
N LEU A 102 11.44 13.34 3.06
CA LEU A 102 10.46 13.82 2.09
C LEU A 102 10.95 15.06 1.33
N ARG A 103 11.58 16.03 2.00
CA ARG A 103 12.16 17.21 1.33
C ARG A 103 13.25 16.80 0.35
N THR A 104 14.12 15.88 0.73
CA THR A 104 15.17 15.34 -0.16
C THR A 104 14.56 14.74 -1.42
N LEU A 105 13.50 13.93 -1.29
CA LEU A 105 12.78 13.36 -2.43
C LEU A 105 12.13 14.45 -3.30
N CYS A 106 11.51 15.47 -2.71
CA CYS A 106 10.95 16.60 -3.44
C CYS A 106 12.04 17.35 -4.22
N ASP A 107 13.17 17.67 -3.58
CA ASP A 107 14.27 18.41 -4.19
C ASP A 107 14.83 17.67 -5.41
N ILE A 108 15.04 16.34 -5.29
CA ILE A 108 15.46 15.48 -6.41
C ILE A 108 14.40 15.52 -7.52
N TRP A 109 13.12 15.36 -7.17
CA TRP A 109 12.06 15.28 -8.17
C TRP A 109 11.76 16.61 -8.86
N GLU A 110 11.94 17.73 -8.19
CA GLU A 110 11.83 19.07 -8.78
C GLU A 110 12.93 19.32 -9.82
N ARG A 111 14.14 18.78 -9.62
CA ARG A 111 15.23 18.88 -10.61
C ARG A 111 14.97 18.04 -11.86
N HIS A 112 14.45 16.83 -11.69
CA HIS A 112 14.47 15.82 -12.76
C HIS A 112 13.09 15.46 -13.33
N GLY A 113 12.00 15.90 -12.72
CA GLY A 113 10.66 15.43 -13.05
C GLY A 113 9.63 16.52 -13.21
N SER A 114 8.37 16.12 -13.15
CA SER A 114 7.21 17.01 -13.22
C SER A 114 6.93 17.73 -11.90
N GLY A 115 7.50 17.26 -10.78
CA GLY A 115 7.07 17.62 -9.42
C GLY A 115 5.77 16.92 -8.96
N LEU A 116 5.08 16.19 -9.84
CA LEU A 116 3.87 15.44 -9.49
C LEU A 116 4.21 14.07 -8.93
N THR A 117 3.48 13.64 -7.90
CA THR A 117 3.70 12.34 -7.26
C THR A 117 2.40 11.59 -7.01
N ASN A 118 2.51 10.29 -6.73
CA ASN A 118 1.52 9.60 -5.92
C ASN A 118 2.17 9.12 -4.62
N MET A 119 1.55 9.49 -3.50
CA MET A 119 1.93 9.09 -2.14
C MET A 119 0.78 8.25 -1.58
N HIS A 120 0.65 6.97 -1.93
CA HIS A 120 1.62 6.08 -2.61
C HIS A 120 0.98 5.31 -3.76
N GLY A 121 1.80 4.58 -4.53
CA GLY A 121 1.32 3.56 -5.45
C GLY A 121 0.68 2.40 -4.69
N SER A 122 -0.31 1.72 -5.29
CA SER A 122 -1.08 0.67 -4.59
C SER A 122 -0.26 -0.58 -4.20
N THR A 123 0.98 -0.74 -4.65
CA THR A 123 1.85 -1.81 -4.11
C THR A 123 2.55 -1.35 -2.84
N GLY A 124 2.98 -0.09 -2.80
CA GLY A 124 3.64 0.57 -1.67
C GLY A 124 4.53 1.72 -2.09
N ASP A 125 5.05 1.67 -3.33
CA ASP A 125 6.09 2.57 -3.83
C ASP A 125 5.69 4.05 -3.74
N ILE A 126 6.68 4.90 -3.46
CA ILE A 126 6.59 6.33 -3.80
C ILE A 126 6.60 6.41 -5.33
N VAL A 127 5.71 7.22 -5.90
CA VAL A 127 5.58 7.34 -7.35
C VAL A 127 6.00 8.73 -7.77
N PHE A 128 7.12 8.83 -8.47
CA PHE A 128 7.52 10.03 -9.21
C PHE A 128 6.88 9.99 -10.59
N LEU A 129 5.90 10.88 -10.82
CA LEU A 129 4.97 10.78 -11.92
C LEU A 129 5.31 11.77 -13.04
N GLY A 130 6.07 11.32 -14.03
CA GLY A 130 6.32 12.08 -15.25
C GLY A 130 7.72 12.65 -15.31
N THR A 131 8.56 12.03 -16.13
CA THR A 131 9.83 12.58 -16.58
C THR A 131 10.16 12.07 -18.00
N LYS A 132 11.29 12.52 -18.54
CA LYS A 132 11.85 12.14 -19.85
C LYS A 132 12.84 10.99 -19.68
N THR A 133 13.18 10.34 -20.80
CA THR A 133 14.13 9.20 -20.79
C THR A 133 15.51 9.61 -20.30
N ASP A 134 15.99 10.78 -20.71
CA ASP A 134 17.34 11.25 -20.39
C ASP A 134 17.53 11.61 -18.90
N GLU A 135 16.43 11.79 -18.17
CA GLU A 135 16.43 12.10 -16.73
C GLU A 135 16.38 10.85 -15.84
N LEU A 136 16.18 9.65 -16.40
CA LEU A 136 16.05 8.42 -15.62
C LEU A 136 17.34 8.09 -14.84
N GLU A 137 18.48 8.11 -15.52
CA GLU A 137 19.79 7.83 -14.91
C GLU A 137 20.22 8.93 -13.92
N PRO A 138 20.13 10.24 -14.24
CA PRO A 138 20.39 11.30 -13.27
C PRO A 138 19.53 11.18 -12.01
N THR A 139 18.22 10.97 -12.16
CA THR A 139 17.31 10.81 -11.00
C THR A 139 17.71 9.63 -10.15
N PHE A 140 18.00 8.48 -10.77
CA PHE A 140 18.37 7.26 -10.04
C PHE A 140 19.70 7.41 -9.30
N LYS A 141 20.68 8.08 -9.92
CA LYS A 141 21.93 8.41 -9.25
C LYS A 141 21.71 9.24 -7.99
N GLU A 142 20.93 10.33 -8.05
CA GLU A 142 20.69 11.16 -6.87
C GLU A 142 19.85 10.42 -5.80
N LEU A 143 18.89 9.59 -6.21
CA LEU A 143 18.12 8.75 -5.28
C LEU A 143 19.04 7.80 -4.50
N THR A 144 19.94 7.10 -5.21
CA THR A 144 20.87 6.14 -4.58
C THR A 144 21.88 6.85 -3.66
N GLU A 145 22.40 8.02 -4.05
CA GLU A 145 23.23 8.87 -3.20
C GLU A 145 22.48 9.33 -1.93
N ALA A 146 21.16 9.54 -2.03
CA ALA A 146 20.27 9.87 -0.91
C ALA A 146 19.79 8.66 -0.09
N GLY A 147 20.23 7.43 -0.43
CA GLY A 147 19.87 6.21 0.28
C GLY A 147 18.49 5.63 -0.09
N PHE A 148 17.90 6.07 -1.19
CA PHE A 148 16.70 5.47 -1.78
C PHE A 148 17.06 4.59 -2.97
N ASP A 149 16.31 3.52 -3.18
CA ASP A 149 16.43 2.67 -4.35
C ASP A 149 15.09 2.61 -5.10
N LEU A 150 15.10 2.13 -6.34
CA LEU A 150 13.90 1.86 -7.11
C LEU A 150 13.15 0.65 -6.53
N GLY A 151 11.82 0.69 -6.64
CA GLY A 151 10.94 -0.43 -6.39
C GLY A 151 10.81 -1.37 -7.59
N GLY A 152 9.98 -2.41 -7.45
CA GLY A 152 9.83 -3.45 -8.48
C GLY A 152 8.79 -3.16 -9.58
N SER A 153 9.11 -3.50 -10.82
CA SER A 153 8.17 -3.57 -11.95
C SER A 153 8.58 -4.67 -12.95
N GLY A 154 7.63 -5.20 -13.73
CA GLY A 154 7.88 -6.33 -14.64
C GLY A 154 7.61 -7.71 -14.01
N SER A 155 8.18 -8.77 -14.59
CA SER A 155 8.04 -10.16 -14.13
C SER A 155 9.07 -10.50 -13.06
N CYS A 156 8.96 -9.80 -11.94
CA CYS A 156 9.90 -9.81 -10.83
C CYS A 156 9.15 -9.85 -9.49
N MET A 157 9.89 -9.98 -8.40
CA MET A 157 9.38 -9.60 -7.08
C MET A 157 9.03 -8.11 -7.11
N ARG A 158 7.84 -7.76 -6.64
CA ARG A 158 7.44 -6.36 -6.48
C ARG A 158 7.73 -5.94 -5.05
N THR A 159 7.85 -4.64 -4.88
CA THR A 159 8.09 -3.97 -3.60
C THR A 159 7.16 -4.52 -2.52
N PRO A 160 7.70 -5.16 -1.47
CA PRO A 160 6.93 -5.58 -0.32
C PRO A 160 6.27 -4.39 0.38
N SER A 161 5.16 -4.64 1.07
CA SER A 161 4.59 -3.65 1.97
C SER A 161 3.98 -4.29 3.21
N ALA A 162 4.01 -3.55 4.31
CA ALA A 162 3.54 -3.99 5.61
C ALA A 162 2.52 -3.04 6.20
N CYS A 163 1.59 -3.55 7.01
CA CYS A 163 0.84 -2.68 7.91
C CYS A 163 1.78 -2.07 8.97
N VAL A 164 1.27 -1.09 9.73
CA VAL A 164 2.04 -0.35 10.75
C VAL A 164 2.68 -1.26 11.83
N GLY A 165 2.14 -2.47 12.01
CA GLY A 165 2.70 -3.47 12.92
C GLY A 165 2.82 -2.98 14.35
N GLN A 166 3.80 -3.52 15.06
CA GLN A 166 4.07 -3.21 16.46
C GLN A 166 4.56 -1.78 16.70
N ALA A 167 4.88 -1.01 15.66
CA ALA A 167 5.24 0.40 15.82
C ALA A 167 4.08 1.24 16.38
N ARG A 168 2.81 0.86 16.09
CA ARG A 168 1.64 1.59 16.58
C ARG A 168 0.35 0.75 16.70
N CYS A 169 0.44 -0.57 16.70
CA CYS A 169 -0.73 -1.44 16.87
C CYS A 169 -0.44 -2.52 17.91
N GLU A 170 -1.28 -2.55 18.93
CA GLU A 170 -1.22 -3.46 20.07
C GLU A 170 -1.65 -4.90 19.74
N TRP A 171 -2.18 -5.13 18.53
CA TRP A 171 -2.62 -6.43 18.03
C TRP A 171 -1.59 -7.15 17.17
N ALA A 172 -0.45 -6.52 16.88
CA ALA A 172 0.58 -7.10 16.03
C ALA A 172 1.17 -8.37 16.68
N CYS A 173 1.10 -9.48 15.93
CA CYS A 173 1.59 -10.79 16.37
C CYS A 173 3.07 -11.03 16.00
N TYR A 174 3.65 -10.23 15.10
CA TYR A 174 5.07 -10.26 14.76
C TYR A 174 5.52 -8.88 14.28
N ASP A 175 6.83 -8.68 14.12
CA ASP A 175 7.39 -7.44 13.58
C ASP A 175 7.22 -7.40 12.05
N THR A 176 6.10 -6.82 11.60
CA THR A 176 5.79 -6.69 10.17
C THR A 176 6.76 -5.78 9.44
N LEU A 177 7.28 -4.74 10.11
CA LEU A 177 8.13 -3.74 9.49
C LEU A 177 9.52 -4.32 9.24
N LYS A 178 10.04 -5.06 10.22
CA LYS A 178 11.29 -5.82 10.10
C LYS A 178 11.18 -6.86 8.99
N LEU A 179 10.16 -7.73 9.01
CA LEU A 179 10.03 -8.78 7.99
C LEU A 179 9.94 -8.19 6.58
N CYS A 180 9.15 -7.14 6.40
CA CYS A 180 9.02 -6.45 5.12
C CYS A 180 10.37 -5.88 4.66
N ASN A 181 11.15 -5.27 5.55
CA ASN A 181 12.47 -4.75 5.22
C ASN A 181 13.45 -5.89 4.88
N ASP A 182 13.52 -6.91 5.73
CA ASP A 182 14.47 -8.02 5.57
C ASP A 182 14.22 -8.77 4.26
N LEU A 183 12.95 -9.05 3.91
CA LEU A 183 12.59 -9.63 2.62
C LEU A 183 12.92 -8.71 1.45
N THR A 184 12.74 -7.39 1.62
CA THR A 184 13.11 -6.43 0.58
C THR A 184 14.61 -6.44 0.33
N GLN A 185 15.42 -6.49 1.38
CA GLN A 185 16.88 -6.50 1.28
C GLN A 185 17.45 -7.85 0.81
N ALA A 186 16.88 -8.96 1.27
CA ALA A 186 17.34 -10.30 0.91
C ALA A 186 17.11 -10.61 -0.59
N TYR A 187 16.04 -10.07 -1.18
CA TYR A 187 15.62 -10.37 -2.55
C TYR A 187 15.71 -9.15 -3.49
N GLN A 188 16.74 -8.32 -3.31
CA GLN A 188 17.00 -7.17 -4.19
C GLN A 188 17.17 -7.61 -5.65
N ASP A 189 17.90 -8.71 -5.90
CA ASP A 189 18.12 -9.20 -7.26
C ASP A 189 16.80 -9.61 -7.94
N GLU A 190 15.97 -10.39 -7.25
CA GLU A 190 14.66 -10.82 -7.74
C GLU A 190 13.68 -9.65 -7.92
N MET A 191 13.89 -8.53 -7.22
CA MET A 191 13.07 -7.32 -7.36
C MET A 191 13.51 -6.48 -8.56
N HIS A 192 14.81 -6.32 -8.76
CA HIS A 192 15.38 -5.43 -9.76
C HIS A 192 15.69 -6.08 -11.10
N ARG A 193 15.93 -7.39 -11.15
CA ARG A 193 16.32 -8.16 -12.35
C ARG A 193 15.31 -9.27 -12.62
N PRO A 194 14.22 -8.99 -13.38
CA PRO A 194 13.06 -9.88 -13.52
C PRO A 194 13.41 -11.35 -13.86
N PRO A 195 13.40 -12.28 -12.89
CA PRO A 195 13.80 -13.67 -13.14
C PRO A 195 12.60 -14.60 -13.28
N PHE A 196 11.38 -14.10 -13.03
CA PHE A 196 10.20 -14.93 -12.83
C PHE A 196 9.35 -15.02 -14.09
N PRO A 197 8.50 -16.06 -14.21
CA PRO A 197 7.51 -16.14 -15.28
C PRO A 197 6.53 -14.96 -15.28
N TYR A 198 6.20 -14.42 -14.09
CA TYR A 198 5.36 -13.24 -13.97
C TYR A 198 5.63 -12.48 -12.66
N LYS A 199 4.81 -11.47 -12.34
CA LYS A 199 4.96 -10.67 -11.13
C LYS A 199 4.73 -11.52 -9.88
N PHE A 200 5.46 -11.24 -8.81
CA PHE A 200 5.23 -11.83 -7.48
C PHE A 200 5.21 -10.72 -6.43
N LYS A 201 4.25 -10.74 -5.51
CA LYS A 201 4.08 -9.71 -4.47
C LYS A 201 4.06 -10.35 -3.10
N ILE A 202 4.71 -9.69 -2.14
CA ILE A 202 4.65 -10.06 -0.73
C ILE A 202 4.01 -8.91 0.05
N LYS A 203 3.12 -9.25 0.99
CA LYS A 203 2.56 -8.28 1.95
C LYS A 203 2.47 -8.85 3.36
N CYS A 204 2.77 -8.01 4.35
CA CYS A 204 2.87 -8.40 5.75
C CYS A 204 1.81 -7.69 6.60
N SER A 205 0.82 -8.45 7.09
CA SER A 205 -0.20 -7.98 8.03
C SER A 205 0.02 -8.58 9.41
N GLY A 206 0.02 -7.73 10.45
CA GLY A 206 0.33 -8.16 11.82
C GLY A 206 -0.77 -8.94 12.53
N CYS A 207 -2.00 -8.96 11.99
CA CYS A 207 -3.14 -9.73 12.51
C CYS A 207 -4.21 -9.95 11.42
N PRO A 208 -5.26 -10.75 11.67
CA PRO A 208 -6.30 -11.05 10.69
C PRO A 208 -7.19 -9.87 10.25
N ASN A 209 -7.08 -8.70 10.88
CA ASN A 209 -7.71 -7.47 10.36
C ASN A 209 -7.12 -7.04 9.00
N ASP A 210 -5.93 -7.54 8.65
CA ASP A 210 -5.30 -7.43 7.34
C ASP A 210 -5.23 -6.00 6.78
N CYS A 211 -4.70 -5.04 7.55
CA CYS A 211 -4.74 -3.61 7.21
C CYS A 211 -3.95 -3.22 5.94
N VAL A 212 -3.06 -4.08 5.41
CA VAL A 212 -2.43 -3.88 4.10
C VAL A 212 -3.10 -4.69 2.98
N ALA A 213 -4.21 -5.38 3.29
CA ALA A 213 -5.00 -6.23 2.41
C ALA A 213 -4.14 -7.27 1.68
N SER A 214 -3.24 -7.91 2.45
CA SER A 214 -2.32 -8.93 1.97
C SER A 214 -3.04 -10.11 1.33
N ILE A 215 -4.18 -10.55 1.88
CA ILE A 215 -4.95 -11.69 1.36
C ILE A 215 -5.52 -11.45 -0.04
N ALA A 216 -5.69 -10.18 -0.44
CA ALA A 216 -6.32 -9.80 -1.70
C ALA A 216 -5.35 -9.18 -2.72
N ARG A 217 -4.12 -8.84 -2.31
CA ARG A 217 -3.21 -7.99 -3.10
C ARG A 217 -1.75 -8.47 -3.08
N ALA A 218 -1.49 -9.69 -2.64
CA ALA A 218 -0.16 -10.29 -2.64
C ALA A 218 -0.21 -11.77 -3.02
N ASP A 219 0.72 -12.17 -3.88
CA ASP A 219 0.91 -13.57 -4.25
C ASP A 219 1.31 -14.41 -3.02
N LEU A 220 2.07 -13.83 -2.08
CA LEU A 220 2.32 -14.37 -0.74
C LEU A 220 1.85 -13.37 0.33
N SER A 221 0.90 -13.81 1.15
CA SER A 221 0.33 -13.05 2.27
C SER A 221 0.87 -13.62 3.59
N VAL A 222 1.49 -12.76 4.41
CA VAL A 222 1.94 -13.12 5.76
C VAL A 222 1.00 -12.47 6.77
N ILE A 223 0.12 -13.24 7.39
CA ILE A 223 -0.92 -12.71 8.30
C ILE A 223 -0.70 -13.21 9.71
N GLY A 224 -0.46 -12.29 10.64
CA GLY A 224 -0.12 -12.60 12.03
C GLY A 224 -1.27 -13.29 12.74
N THR A 225 -0.94 -14.22 13.64
CA THR A 225 -1.90 -14.92 14.50
C THR A 225 -1.21 -15.42 15.77
N TRP A 226 -1.96 -16.08 16.64
CA TRP A 226 -1.49 -16.71 17.87
C TRP A 226 -2.09 -18.12 17.98
N LYS A 227 -1.49 -18.98 18.80
CA LYS A 227 -1.98 -20.36 18.99
C LYS A 227 -2.43 -20.70 20.42
N ASP A 228 -2.08 -19.86 21.39
CA ASP A 228 -2.54 -19.95 22.78
C ASP A 228 -3.86 -19.20 23.01
N GLU A 229 -4.22 -18.98 24.27
CA GLU A 229 -5.49 -18.37 24.65
C GLU A 229 -5.50 -16.84 24.40
N ILE A 230 -6.68 -16.30 24.09
CA ILE A 230 -6.91 -14.85 24.15
C ILE A 230 -6.62 -14.37 25.57
N GLN A 231 -5.83 -13.31 25.68
CA GLN A 231 -5.57 -12.68 26.98
C GLN A 231 -6.79 -11.86 27.37
N GLN A 232 -7.31 -12.08 28.58
CA GLN A 232 -8.50 -11.41 29.11
C GLN A 232 -8.22 -10.73 30.44
N ASP A 233 -8.67 -9.47 30.56
CA ASP A 233 -8.72 -8.71 31.80
C ASP A 233 -10.19 -8.56 32.24
N ASP A 234 -10.59 -9.32 33.25
CA ASP A 234 -11.97 -9.36 33.77
C ASP A 234 -12.44 -8.01 34.34
N ALA A 235 -11.52 -7.21 34.89
CA ALA A 235 -11.86 -5.88 35.40
C ALA A 235 -12.19 -4.95 34.22
N ALA A 236 -11.36 -4.96 33.17
CA ALA A 236 -11.62 -4.19 31.97
C ALA A 236 -12.89 -4.65 31.23
N VAL A 237 -13.20 -5.96 31.19
CA VAL A 237 -14.47 -6.47 30.66
C VAL A 237 -15.66 -5.86 31.43
N SER A 238 -15.57 -5.83 32.76
CA SER A 238 -16.61 -5.25 33.62
C SER A 238 -16.79 -3.76 33.38
N GLU A 239 -15.70 -3.03 33.12
CA GLU A 239 -15.76 -1.61 32.74
C GLU A 239 -16.50 -1.38 31.41
N TYR A 240 -16.29 -2.24 30.40
CA TYR A 240 -17.04 -2.17 29.15
C TYR A 240 -18.55 -2.39 29.36
N ALA A 241 -18.92 -3.39 30.16
CA ALA A 241 -20.31 -3.65 30.51
C ALA A 241 -20.94 -2.45 31.24
N ALA A 242 -20.23 -1.88 32.23
CA ALA A 242 -20.68 -0.72 32.98
C ALA A 242 -20.79 0.56 32.11
N ALA A 243 -19.95 0.68 31.08
CA ALA A 243 -20.02 1.76 30.09
C ALA A 243 -21.17 1.59 29.07
N GLY A 244 -21.96 0.52 29.16
CA GLY A 244 -23.16 0.30 28.36
C GLY A 244 -22.97 -0.59 27.13
N LEU A 245 -21.83 -1.28 26.99
CA LEU A 245 -21.67 -2.29 25.94
C LEU A 245 -22.55 -3.51 26.25
N ASP A 246 -23.39 -3.91 25.30
CA ASP A 246 -24.14 -5.17 25.38
C ASP A 246 -23.23 -6.33 24.96
N ILE A 247 -22.44 -6.84 25.90
CA ILE A 247 -21.43 -7.90 25.63
C ILE A 247 -22.07 -9.14 25.00
N LYS A 248 -23.27 -9.53 25.45
CA LYS A 248 -23.93 -10.72 24.89
C LYS A 248 -24.25 -10.50 23.40
N LYS A 249 -24.95 -9.41 23.10
CA LYS A 249 -25.44 -9.12 21.74
C LYS A 249 -24.35 -8.68 20.77
N ASP A 250 -23.43 -7.84 21.21
CA ASP A 250 -22.46 -7.17 20.34
C ASP A 250 -21.11 -7.93 20.26
N VAL A 251 -20.83 -8.83 21.21
CA VAL A 251 -19.61 -9.65 21.22
C VAL A 251 -19.91 -11.14 21.04
N CYS A 252 -20.63 -11.76 21.98
CA CYS A 252 -20.83 -13.22 21.98
C CYS A 252 -21.68 -13.70 20.80
N ASP A 253 -22.82 -13.05 20.56
CA ASP A 253 -23.76 -13.41 19.47
C ASP A 253 -23.21 -13.06 18.07
N ARG A 254 -22.13 -12.27 18.02
CA ARG A 254 -21.38 -11.93 16.79
C ARG A 254 -20.13 -12.78 16.59
N CYS A 255 -19.75 -13.59 17.57
CA CYS A 255 -18.63 -14.51 17.42
C CYS A 255 -18.99 -15.58 16.36
N PRO A 256 -18.21 -15.72 15.28
CA PRO A 256 -18.57 -16.58 14.15
C PRO A 256 -18.64 -18.07 14.50
N THR A 257 -17.99 -18.51 15.57
CA THR A 257 -18.04 -19.89 16.08
C THR A 257 -18.86 -20.03 17.35
N HIS A 258 -19.46 -18.93 17.85
CA HIS A 258 -20.20 -18.91 19.11
C HIS A 258 -19.43 -19.53 20.29
N CYS A 259 -18.10 -19.38 20.31
CA CYS A 259 -17.23 -19.95 21.35
C CYS A 259 -17.13 -19.09 22.63
N MET A 260 -18.00 -18.09 22.78
CA MET A 260 -17.96 -17.12 23.87
C MET A 260 -19.30 -17.08 24.60
N ASP A 261 -19.27 -16.92 25.92
CA ASP A 261 -20.46 -16.71 26.73
C ASP A 261 -20.28 -15.62 27.79
N TRP A 262 -21.38 -14.93 28.09
CA TRP A 262 -21.44 -13.83 29.05
C TRP A 262 -22.64 -14.03 29.97
N ASP A 263 -22.39 -14.22 31.26
CA ASP A 263 -23.43 -14.48 32.28
C ASP A 263 -23.95 -13.21 32.98
N GLY A 264 -23.50 -12.03 32.54
CA GLY A 264 -23.76 -10.74 33.19
C GLY A 264 -22.65 -10.27 34.12
N LYS A 265 -21.64 -11.10 34.40
CA LYS A 265 -20.50 -10.78 35.27
C LYS A 265 -19.16 -11.25 34.72
N LYS A 266 -19.11 -12.44 34.10
CA LYS A 266 -17.89 -13.06 33.60
C LYS A 266 -18.03 -13.42 32.13
N LEU A 267 -16.99 -13.08 31.36
CA LEU A 267 -16.83 -13.51 29.99
C LEU A 267 -16.02 -14.81 29.99
N THR A 268 -16.50 -15.82 29.28
CA THR A 268 -15.77 -17.08 29.07
C THR A 268 -15.52 -17.28 27.59
N ILE A 269 -14.31 -17.72 27.23
CA ILE A 269 -13.89 -17.96 25.85
C ILE A 269 -13.38 -19.41 25.76
N ASN A 270 -14.04 -20.24 24.95
CA ASN A 270 -13.52 -21.54 24.57
C ASN A 270 -12.52 -21.35 23.41
N ASN A 271 -11.25 -21.15 23.75
CA ASN A 271 -10.19 -20.90 22.76
C ASN A 271 -10.00 -22.07 21.77
N GLY A 272 -10.35 -23.31 22.14
CA GLY A 272 -10.29 -24.47 21.25
C GLY A 272 -11.21 -24.35 20.03
N GLU A 273 -12.31 -23.60 20.15
CA GLU A 273 -13.27 -23.33 19.07
C GLU A 273 -13.09 -21.93 18.46
N CYS A 274 -12.07 -21.18 18.88
CA CYS A 274 -11.83 -19.82 18.39
C CYS A 274 -11.07 -19.85 17.06
N VAL A 275 -11.66 -19.23 16.03
CA VAL A 275 -11.02 -19.02 14.72
C VAL A 275 -10.21 -17.73 14.61
N ARG A 276 -10.00 -17.03 15.73
CA ARG A 276 -9.14 -15.83 15.85
C ARG A 276 -9.53 -14.71 14.86
N CYS A 277 -10.82 -14.52 14.64
CA CYS A 277 -11.37 -13.53 13.69
C CYS A 277 -11.20 -12.05 14.08
N MET A 278 -10.55 -11.76 15.21
CA MET A 278 -10.37 -10.43 15.81
C MET A 278 -11.63 -9.71 16.34
N HIS A 279 -12.86 -10.13 16.03
CA HIS A 279 -14.08 -9.39 16.40
C HIS A 279 -14.12 -8.95 17.88
N CYS A 280 -14.00 -9.88 18.82
CA CYS A 280 -14.07 -9.56 20.25
C CYS A 280 -12.94 -8.64 20.72
N ILE A 281 -11.72 -8.82 20.19
CA ILE A 281 -10.57 -7.95 20.46
C ILE A 281 -10.80 -6.55 19.89
N ASN A 282 -11.38 -6.44 18.69
CA ASN A 282 -11.68 -5.15 18.07
C ASN A 282 -12.73 -4.36 18.85
N VAL A 283 -13.73 -5.04 19.42
CA VAL A 283 -14.79 -4.41 20.22
C VAL A 283 -14.28 -4.02 21.62
N MET A 284 -13.46 -4.87 22.25
CA MET A 284 -12.96 -4.65 23.63
C MET A 284 -11.42 -4.64 23.74
N PRO A 285 -10.71 -3.75 23.01
CA PRO A 285 -9.25 -3.81 22.89
C PRO A 285 -8.48 -3.54 24.19
N LYS A 286 -9.11 -2.91 25.18
CA LYS A 286 -8.51 -2.75 26.52
C LYS A 286 -8.57 -4.03 27.35
N ALA A 287 -9.58 -4.87 27.11
CA ALA A 287 -9.85 -6.06 27.90
C ALA A 287 -9.34 -7.35 27.25
N LEU A 288 -9.36 -7.42 25.92
CA LEU A 288 -8.97 -8.60 25.16
C LEU A 288 -7.77 -8.31 24.26
N ARG A 289 -6.81 -9.24 24.21
CA ARG A 289 -5.63 -9.15 23.33
C ARG A 289 -5.32 -10.49 22.67
N PRO A 290 -4.61 -10.49 21.51
CA PRO A 290 -4.01 -11.69 20.95
C PRO A 290 -3.19 -12.45 22.01
N GLY A 291 -3.13 -13.77 21.90
CA GLY A 291 -2.29 -14.60 22.76
C GLY A 291 -0.78 -14.27 22.68
N LYS A 292 0.01 -14.93 23.52
CA LYS A 292 1.45 -14.72 23.67
C LYS A 292 2.27 -15.62 22.77
N GLU A 293 1.76 -16.80 22.41
CA GLU A 293 2.40 -17.73 21.47
C GLU A 293 2.09 -17.31 20.03
N ARG A 294 2.84 -16.33 19.55
CA ARG A 294 2.58 -15.62 18.31
C ARG A 294 3.36 -16.16 17.11
N GLY A 295 2.81 -15.91 15.93
CA GLY A 295 3.37 -16.28 14.65
C GLY A 295 2.58 -15.68 13.50
N ALA A 296 2.63 -16.32 12.35
CA ALA A 296 1.83 -15.97 11.19
C ALA A 296 1.27 -17.19 10.47
N THR A 297 0.19 -16.98 9.75
CA THR A 297 -0.30 -17.86 8.70
C THR A 297 0.27 -17.36 7.37
N LEU A 298 0.81 -18.27 6.55
CA LEU A 298 1.22 -17.97 5.18
C LEU A 298 0.10 -18.40 4.24
N LEU A 299 -0.34 -17.47 3.38
CA LEU A 299 -1.34 -17.72 2.35
C LEU A 299 -0.77 -17.39 0.98
N ILE A 300 -1.20 -18.10 -0.06
CA ILE A 300 -0.65 -17.97 -1.42
C ILE A 300 -1.74 -17.79 -2.49
N GLY A 301 -1.42 -17.06 -3.55
CA GLY A 301 -2.11 -17.12 -4.84
C GLY A 301 -3.09 -15.99 -5.13
N SER A 302 -3.16 -14.93 -4.30
CA SER A 302 -4.06 -13.83 -4.60
C SER A 302 -3.68 -13.09 -5.88
N LYS A 303 -4.69 -12.81 -6.70
CA LYS A 303 -4.54 -12.06 -7.95
C LYS A 303 -5.83 -11.39 -8.38
N ALA A 304 -5.68 -10.33 -9.16
CA ALA A 304 -6.77 -9.69 -9.91
C ALA A 304 -7.34 -10.63 -10.99
N PRO A 305 -8.46 -10.31 -11.65
CA PRO A 305 -9.18 -11.23 -12.53
C PRO A 305 -8.37 -11.91 -13.65
N ILE A 306 -7.48 -11.19 -14.33
CA ILE A 306 -6.81 -11.73 -15.53
C ILE A 306 -5.77 -12.80 -15.15
N VAL A 307 -5.71 -13.96 -15.81
CA VAL A 307 -6.58 -14.46 -16.89
C VAL A 307 -7.77 -15.28 -16.36
N ALA A 308 -7.57 -16.07 -15.30
CA ALA A 308 -8.52 -17.11 -14.85
C ALA A 308 -9.34 -16.75 -13.59
N GLY A 309 -9.86 -15.53 -13.51
CA GLY A 309 -10.65 -15.06 -12.37
C GLY A 309 -9.82 -14.47 -11.23
N ALA A 310 -10.49 -13.73 -10.36
CA ALA A 310 -9.87 -13.13 -9.18
C ALA A 310 -9.77 -14.17 -8.07
N LEU A 311 -8.66 -14.15 -7.34
CA LEU A 311 -8.40 -15.05 -6.22
C LEU A 311 -8.02 -14.26 -4.98
N LEU A 312 -8.55 -14.67 -3.83
CA LEU A 312 -7.95 -14.39 -2.54
C LEU A 312 -6.91 -15.48 -2.25
N SER A 313 -5.90 -15.15 -1.45
CA SER A 313 -4.88 -16.12 -1.07
C SER A 313 -5.49 -17.27 -0.27
N SER A 314 -5.04 -18.49 -0.55
CA SER A 314 -5.42 -19.71 0.17
C SER A 314 -4.37 -20.07 1.20
N VAL A 315 -4.78 -20.61 2.35
CA VAL A 315 -3.85 -21.02 3.42
C VAL A 315 -2.87 -22.07 2.89
N LEU A 316 -1.58 -21.79 3.03
CA LEU A 316 -0.47 -22.69 2.68
C LEU A 316 0.18 -23.25 3.94
N VAL A 317 0.57 -22.37 4.88
CA VAL A 317 1.13 -22.75 6.18
C VAL A 317 0.23 -22.18 7.27
N PRO A 318 -0.53 -23.01 8.00
CA PRO A 318 -1.46 -22.54 9.01
C PRO A 318 -0.80 -21.72 10.13
N PHE A 319 0.41 -22.10 10.53
CA PHE A 319 1.18 -21.41 11.56
C PHE A 319 2.68 -21.60 11.37
N ILE A 320 3.42 -20.49 11.35
CA ILE A 320 4.86 -20.42 11.51
C ILE A 320 5.15 -19.54 12.74
N PRO A 321 5.96 -19.97 13.73
CA PRO A 321 6.33 -19.16 14.88
C PRO A 321 6.98 -17.83 14.49
N ALA A 322 6.76 -16.79 15.29
CA ALA A 322 7.25 -15.45 14.95
C ALA A 322 8.78 -15.37 14.85
N ALA A 323 9.51 -16.17 15.62
CA ALA A 323 10.97 -16.24 15.54
C ALA A 323 11.46 -16.83 14.20
N GLU A 324 10.81 -17.90 13.74
CA GLU A 324 11.14 -18.61 12.49
C GLU A 324 10.79 -17.81 11.23
N LEU A 325 10.04 -16.70 11.33
CA LEU A 325 9.78 -15.82 10.20
C LEU A 325 11.02 -15.07 9.71
N PHE A 326 12.05 -14.98 10.54
CA PHE A 326 13.27 -14.20 10.27
C PHE A 326 14.51 -15.06 10.00
N ASP A 327 14.36 -16.39 10.05
CA ASP A 327 15.40 -17.38 9.74
C ASP A 327 15.39 -17.75 8.25
#